data_AF-D0NC26-F1
#
_entry.id   AF-D0NC26-F1
#
_cell.length_a   1.000
_cell.length_b   1.000
_cell.length_c   1.000
_cell.angle_alpha   90.00
_cell.angle_beta   90.00
_cell.angle_gamma   90.00
#
_symmetry.space_group_name_H-M   'P 1'
#
loop_
_entity.id
_entity.type
_entity.pdbx_description
1 polymer ?
#
loop_
_entity_poly.entity_id
_entity_poly.type
_entity_poly.pdbx_seq_one_letter_code
_entity_poly.pdbx_strand_id
1 'polypeptide(L)'
;MSKIWLDHIKISRIGRQFIVANNAGVSSLTISNSDFDGRTDYSASCDGRHYWTFLLYGKDTKVSMINNYVHSTSGRSPKVGGSSDSNAIVHVANNYWADNSGHSFELGQNGFVLAEGNYYQDTVAPEGAIYAATATTECSNYLGRSCLPNVLDKSGSLQSRSGATALSKMKGNTAVSKFSPRAAKKLVKTTKNFGIGVIN
;
A
#
# COMPACT_ATOMS: atom_id res chain seq x y z
N MET A 1 18.93 4.17 -4.48
CA MET A 1 18.64 5.20 -3.45
C MET A 1 18.21 4.54 -2.17
N SER A 2 18.50 5.11 -1.00
CA SER A 2 18.14 4.53 0.32
C SER A 2 17.77 5.62 1.32
N LYS A 3 17.06 5.24 2.40
CA LYS A 3 16.69 6.13 3.52
C LYS A 3 15.84 7.34 3.09
N ILE A 4 14.88 7.13 2.19
CA ILE A 4 13.93 8.17 1.79
C ILE A 4 12.69 8.08 2.68
N TRP A 5 12.22 9.22 3.18
CA TRP A 5 10.99 9.33 3.95
C TRP A 5 10.11 10.44 3.37
N LEU A 6 8.91 10.06 2.96
CA LEU A 6 7.85 10.96 2.54
C LEU A 6 6.77 10.93 3.62
N ASP A 7 6.56 12.04 4.30
CA ASP A 7 5.64 12.13 5.43
C ASP A 7 4.74 13.35 5.30
N HIS A 8 3.45 13.22 5.68
CA HIS A 8 2.47 14.30 5.63
C HIS A 8 2.40 15.03 4.28
N ILE A 9 2.64 14.32 3.17
CA ILE A 9 2.51 14.90 1.84
C ILE A 9 1.07 14.80 1.34
N LYS A 10 0.67 15.75 0.49
CA LYS A 10 -0.56 15.65 -0.30
C LYS A 10 -0.21 15.58 -1.78
N ILE A 11 -0.76 14.60 -2.49
CA ILE A 11 -0.69 14.51 -3.96
C ILE A 11 -2.12 14.46 -4.51
N SER A 12 -2.42 15.34 -5.47
CA SER A 12 -3.73 15.44 -6.10
C SER A 12 -3.62 16.03 -7.51
N ARG A 13 -4.56 15.70 -8.40
CA ARG A 13 -4.68 16.27 -9.76
C ARG A 13 -3.39 16.17 -10.60
N ILE A 14 -2.78 14.98 -10.60
CA ILE A 14 -1.57 14.65 -11.39
C ILE A 14 -1.98 13.93 -12.67
N GLY A 15 -1.32 14.21 -13.81
CA GLY A 15 -1.66 13.58 -15.09
C GLY A 15 -1.30 12.08 -15.19
N ARG A 16 -0.32 11.61 -14.42
CA ARG A 16 0.10 10.20 -14.37
C ARG A 16 0.39 9.79 -12.92
N GLN A 17 1.51 9.12 -12.66
CA GLN A 17 1.78 8.48 -11.38
C GLN A 17 1.88 9.49 -10.23
N PHE A 18 1.27 9.19 -9.07
CA PHE A 18 1.54 9.92 -7.84
C PHE A 18 2.97 9.66 -7.36
N ILE A 19 3.38 8.38 -7.26
CA ILE A 19 4.74 8.01 -6.87
C ILE A 19 5.24 6.87 -7.76
N VAL A 20 6.50 7.00 -8.21
CA VAL A 20 7.20 5.96 -8.97
C VAL A 20 8.54 5.64 -8.34
N ALA A 21 8.75 4.37 -7.98
CA ALA A 21 10.07 3.78 -7.87
C ALA A 21 10.27 2.90 -9.11
N ASN A 22 11.14 3.33 -10.04
CA ASN A 22 11.34 2.66 -11.32
C ASN A 22 12.51 1.66 -11.30
N ASN A 23 12.96 1.17 -12.45
CA ASN A 23 13.96 0.10 -12.63
C ASN A 23 15.19 0.11 -11.68
N ALA A 24 15.77 1.28 -11.38
CA ALA A 24 16.92 1.37 -10.48
C ALA A 24 16.61 0.98 -9.03
N GLY A 25 15.34 0.98 -8.64
CA GLY A 25 14.84 0.62 -7.33
C GLY A 25 15.13 1.63 -6.22
N VAL A 26 14.59 1.33 -5.04
CA VAL A 26 14.80 2.09 -3.80
C VAL A 26 14.95 1.13 -2.63
N SER A 27 16.15 1.01 -2.08
CA SER A 27 16.45 -0.01 -1.07
C SER A 27 15.83 0.28 0.29
N SER A 28 15.32 1.50 0.51
CA SER A 28 14.44 1.85 1.63
C SER A 28 13.69 3.16 1.34
N LEU A 29 12.36 3.07 1.29
CA LEU A 29 11.42 4.19 1.20
C LEU A 29 10.29 4.00 2.22
N THR A 30 10.03 5.00 3.05
CA THR A 30 8.81 5.07 3.88
C THR A 30 7.91 6.16 3.33
N ILE A 31 6.63 5.84 3.12
CA ILE A 31 5.56 6.77 2.79
C ILE A 31 4.56 6.72 3.93
N SER A 32 4.43 7.80 4.70
CA SER A 32 3.57 7.82 5.88
C SER A 32 2.70 9.05 6.02
N ASN A 33 1.57 8.88 6.73
CA ASN A 33 0.69 9.97 7.15
C ASN A 33 0.25 10.86 5.98
N SER A 34 0.21 10.33 4.76
CA SER A 34 0.06 11.13 3.54
C SER A 34 -1.33 10.99 2.94
N ASP A 35 -1.73 11.99 2.16
CA ASP A 35 -3.02 12.11 1.50
C ASP A 35 -2.86 12.02 -0.01
N PHE A 36 -3.41 10.97 -0.61
CA PHE A 36 -3.38 10.71 -2.03
C PHE A 36 -4.81 10.81 -2.58
N ASP A 37 -5.11 11.98 -3.13
CA ASP A 37 -6.45 12.39 -3.54
C ASP A 37 -6.61 12.21 -5.05
N GLY A 38 -7.26 11.11 -5.43
CA GLY A 38 -7.46 10.72 -6.82
C GLY A 38 -8.62 11.42 -7.54
N ARG A 39 -9.32 12.38 -6.90
CA ARG A 39 -10.37 13.15 -7.58
C ARG A 39 -9.76 13.98 -8.71
N THR A 40 -10.26 13.78 -9.92
CA THR A 40 -9.75 14.43 -11.12
C THR A 40 -10.88 14.65 -12.12
N ASP A 41 -10.75 15.70 -12.94
CA ASP A 41 -11.68 15.98 -14.03
C ASP A 41 -11.38 15.09 -15.27
N TYR A 42 -10.17 14.51 -15.31
CA TYR A 42 -9.70 13.67 -16.39
C TYR A 42 -9.15 12.36 -15.82
N SER A 43 -9.85 11.26 -16.04
CA SER A 43 -9.40 9.93 -15.62
C SER A 43 -9.38 8.93 -16.78
N ALA A 44 -8.44 7.98 -16.70
CA ALA A 44 -8.36 6.87 -17.66
C ALA A 44 -9.60 5.96 -17.61
N SER A 45 -10.32 5.97 -16.48
CA SER A 45 -11.58 5.26 -16.26
C SER A 45 -12.83 6.08 -16.60
N CYS A 46 -12.69 7.34 -17.03
CA CYS A 46 -13.80 8.23 -17.39
C CYS A 46 -14.87 8.44 -16.30
N ASP A 47 -14.52 8.26 -15.02
CA ASP A 47 -15.42 8.29 -13.86
C ASP A 47 -14.97 9.27 -12.74
N GLY A 48 -13.95 10.09 -13.02
CA GLY A 48 -13.38 11.04 -12.06
C GLY A 48 -12.43 10.46 -11.01
N ARG A 49 -12.05 9.18 -11.12
CA ARG A 49 -11.09 8.52 -10.21
C ARG A 49 -9.73 8.24 -10.87
N HIS A 50 -8.66 8.58 -10.18
CA HIS A 50 -7.30 8.47 -10.72
C HIS A 50 -6.80 7.02 -10.77
N TYR A 51 -6.28 6.60 -11.94
CA TYR A 51 -5.79 5.23 -12.14
C TYR A 51 -4.28 5.07 -11.81
N TRP A 52 -3.52 6.15 -11.95
CA TRP A 52 -2.06 6.11 -11.90
C TRP A 52 -1.57 6.49 -10.50
N THR A 53 -1.74 5.59 -9.53
CA THR A 53 -1.40 5.91 -8.13
C THR A 53 0.08 5.61 -7.83
N PHE A 54 0.42 4.38 -7.44
CA PHE A 54 1.78 3.97 -7.09
C PHE A 54 2.34 2.94 -8.06
N LEU A 55 3.59 3.15 -8.46
CA LEU A 55 4.33 2.24 -9.32
C LEU A 55 5.64 1.85 -8.67
N LEU A 56 5.69 0.65 -8.09
CA LEU A 56 6.80 0.19 -7.27
C LEU A 56 7.52 -0.99 -7.96
N TYR A 57 8.52 -0.65 -8.76
CA TYR A 57 9.39 -1.58 -9.48
C TYR A 57 10.83 -1.50 -8.98
N GLY A 58 11.69 -2.36 -9.55
CA GLY A 58 13.14 -2.26 -9.46
C GLY A 58 13.80 -3.49 -8.85
N LYS A 59 15.12 -3.59 -9.04
CA LYS A 59 15.97 -4.73 -8.63
C LYS A 59 16.15 -4.89 -7.12
N ASP A 60 16.11 -3.78 -6.37
CA ASP A 60 16.10 -3.76 -4.91
C ASP A 60 15.16 -2.64 -4.46
N THR A 61 13.90 -3.01 -4.24
CA THR A 61 12.85 -2.05 -3.85
C THR A 61 12.18 -2.51 -2.57
N LYS A 62 12.30 -1.71 -1.52
CA LYS A 62 11.70 -1.95 -0.20
C LYS A 62 10.93 -0.72 0.22
N VAL A 63 9.61 -0.84 0.30
CA VAL A 63 8.71 0.29 0.58
C VAL A 63 7.83 -0.03 1.77
N SER A 64 7.71 0.90 2.71
CA SER A 64 6.73 0.88 3.78
C SER A 64 5.68 1.95 3.53
N MET A 65 4.43 1.57 3.31
CA MET A 65 3.27 2.46 3.20
C MET A 65 2.50 2.38 4.52
N ILE A 66 2.60 3.42 5.34
CA ILE A 66 2.10 3.40 6.72
C ILE A 66 1.12 4.55 6.96
N ASN A 67 -0.10 4.26 7.43
CA ASN A 67 -1.04 5.29 7.85
C ASN A 67 -1.32 6.36 6.77
N ASN A 68 -1.43 5.96 5.50
CA ASN A 68 -1.81 6.87 4.41
C ASN A 68 -3.31 6.80 4.15
N TYR A 69 -3.85 7.88 3.59
CA TYR A 69 -5.19 7.92 3.02
C TYR A 69 -5.08 7.96 1.49
N VAL A 70 -5.49 6.89 0.81
CA VAL A 70 -5.59 6.86 -0.66
C VAL A 70 -7.05 6.70 -1.01
N HIS A 71 -7.55 7.65 -1.79
CA HIS A 71 -8.97 7.69 -2.07
C HIS A 71 -9.29 8.19 -3.47
N SER A 72 -10.50 7.85 -3.93
CA SER A 72 -11.01 8.27 -5.24
C SER A 72 -10.08 7.79 -6.37
N THR A 73 -9.70 6.52 -6.33
CA THR A 73 -8.77 5.90 -7.30
C THR A 73 -9.44 4.79 -8.11
N SER A 74 -8.82 4.32 -9.18
CA SER A 74 -9.36 3.23 -10.01
C SER A 74 -8.34 2.12 -10.34
N GLY A 75 -7.07 2.29 -9.94
CA GLY A 75 -6.02 1.33 -10.24
C GLY A 75 -4.71 1.64 -9.51
N ARG A 76 -3.76 0.70 -9.62
CA ARG A 76 -2.36 0.84 -9.16
C ARG A 76 -2.21 1.42 -7.76
N SER A 77 -3.04 0.99 -6.82
CA SER A 77 -3.06 1.45 -5.42
C SER A 77 -2.63 0.34 -4.45
N PRO A 78 -1.39 -0.19 -4.48
CA PRO A 78 -0.26 0.04 -5.41
C PRO A 78 -0.11 -1.02 -6.54
N LYS A 79 0.64 -0.70 -7.61
CA LYS A 79 1.26 -1.70 -8.50
C LYS A 79 2.67 -2.03 -8.04
N VAL A 80 3.00 -3.32 -7.90
CA VAL A 80 4.28 -3.80 -7.33
C VAL A 80 4.88 -4.93 -8.17
N GLY A 81 6.16 -4.79 -8.53
CA GLY A 81 6.85 -5.77 -9.39
C GLY A 81 6.22 -5.86 -10.78
N GLY A 82 6.76 -6.70 -11.66
CA GLY A 82 6.30 -6.83 -13.05
C GLY A 82 7.37 -7.11 -14.09
N SER A 83 8.58 -7.47 -13.66
CA SER A 83 9.63 -7.96 -14.55
C SER A 83 10.45 -9.06 -13.86
N SER A 84 11.13 -9.91 -14.65
CA SER A 84 12.03 -10.96 -14.16
C SER A 84 13.14 -10.41 -13.27
N ASP A 85 13.58 -9.19 -13.57
CA ASP A 85 14.64 -8.47 -12.89
C ASP A 85 14.14 -7.69 -11.67
N SER A 86 12.83 -7.63 -11.42
CA SER A 86 12.29 -6.93 -10.24
C SER A 86 12.50 -7.76 -8.97
N ASN A 87 12.62 -7.06 -7.84
CA ASN A 87 12.43 -7.61 -6.50
C ASN A 87 11.88 -6.47 -5.62
N ALA A 88 10.55 -6.34 -5.62
CA ALA A 88 9.84 -5.28 -4.94
C ALA A 88 9.07 -5.84 -3.74
N ILE A 89 9.44 -5.39 -2.55
CA ILE A 89 8.91 -5.83 -1.26
C ILE A 89 8.19 -4.62 -0.63
N VAL A 90 6.88 -4.73 -0.43
CA VAL A 90 6.07 -3.61 0.06
C VAL A 90 5.29 -4.02 1.30
N HIS A 91 5.50 -3.28 2.38
CA HIS A 91 4.75 -3.41 3.62
C HIS A 91 3.66 -2.35 3.65
N VAL A 92 2.39 -2.77 3.64
CA VAL A 92 1.22 -1.89 3.63
C VAL A 92 0.50 -2.07 4.95
N ALA A 93 0.66 -1.09 5.85
CA ALA A 93 0.14 -1.19 7.20
C ALA A 93 -0.66 0.03 7.64
N ASN A 94 -1.80 -0.21 8.27
CA ASN A 94 -2.66 0.82 8.85
C ASN A 94 -3.10 1.95 7.90
N ASN A 95 -3.11 1.70 6.59
CA ASN A 95 -3.63 2.64 5.62
C ASN A 95 -5.17 2.59 5.58
N TYR A 96 -5.76 3.67 5.10
CA TYR A 96 -7.18 3.77 4.86
C TYR A 96 -7.43 3.98 3.36
N TRP A 97 -7.93 2.94 2.70
CA TRP A 97 -8.34 3.00 1.29
C TRP A 97 -9.84 3.26 1.21
N ALA A 98 -10.24 4.24 0.40
CA ALA A 98 -11.64 4.60 0.24
C ALA A 98 -11.98 4.89 -1.21
N ASP A 99 -13.22 4.61 -1.62
CA ASP A 99 -13.75 5.10 -2.90
C ASP A 99 -12.88 4.68 -4.10
N ASN A 100 -12.81 3.37 -4.35
CA ASN A 100 -12.10 2.83 -5.50
C ASN A 100 -13.07 2.05 -6.40
N SER A 101 -13.26 2.55 -7.63
CA SER A 101 -14.23 2.02 -8.59
C SER A 101 -13.73 0.83 -9.41
N GLY A 102 -12.42 0.57 -9.37
CA GLY A 102 -11.77 -0.49 -10.13
C GLY A 102 -11.07 -1.46 -9.18
N HIS A 103 -9.74 -1.45 -9.21
CA HIS A 103 -8.93 -2.29 -8.33
C HIS A 103 -7.87 -1.49 -7.56
N SER A 104 -7.41 -2.04 -6.44
CA SER A 104 -6.31 -1.48 -5.66
C SER A 104 -4.97 -2.10 -6.04
N PHE A 105 -4.67 -3.32 -5.59
CA PHE A 105 -3.35 -3.90 -5.78
C PHE A 105 -3.19 -4.48 -7.19
N GLU A 106 -1.98 -4.34 -7.74
CA GLU A 106 -1.57 -5.04 -8.95
C GLU A 106 -0.19 -5.66 -8.71
N LEU A 107 -0.14 -6.97 -8.54
CA LEU A 107 1.13 -7.66 -8.31
C LEU A 107 1.61 -8.33 -9.58
N GLY A 108 2.73 -7.82 -10.09
CA GLY A 108 3.47 -8.43 -11.18
C GLY A 108 4.51 -9.42 -10.67
N GLN A 109 5.25 -10.02 -11.60
CA GLN A 109 6.37 -10.90 -11.30
C GLN A 109 7.35 -10.25 -10.31
N ASN A 110 7.73 -11.00 -9.27
CA ASN A 110 8.63 -10.57 -8.19
C ASN A 110 8.16 -9.33 -7.41
N GLY A 111 6.84 -9.10 -7.35
CA GLY A 111 6.21 -8.18 -6.40
C GLY A 111 5.67 -8.93 -5.18
N PHE A 112 6.05 -8.51 -3.98
CA PHE A 112 5.66 -9.15 -2.72
C PHE A 112 5.07 -8.12 -1.77
N VAL A 113 3.89 -8.39 -1.24
CA VAL A 113 3.18 -7.46 -0.35
C VAL A 113 2.75 -8.16 0.93
N LEU A 114 2.93 -7.45 2.05
CA LEU A 114 2.31 -7.75 3.34
C LEU A 114 1.30 -6.64 3.62
N ALA A 115 0.02 -6.98 3.65
CA ALA A 115 -1.06 -6.06 4.01
C ALA A 115 -1.65 -6.43 5.38
N GLU A 116 -1.51 -5.55 6.37
CA GLU A 116 -2.00 -5.77 7.74
C GLU A 116 -2.60 -4.52 8.36
N GLY A 117 -3.68 -4.69 9.14
CA GLY A 117 -4.32 -3.59 9.88
C GLY A 117 -4.85 -2.45 9.01
N ASN A 118 -5.06 -2.66 7.70
CA ASN A 118 -5.62 -1.63 6.80
C ASN A 118 -7.15 -1.66 6.82
N TYR A 119 -7.75 -0.51 6.52
CA TYR A 119 -9.19 -0.37 6.38
C TYR A 119 -9.52 -0.04 4.92
N TYR A 120 -10.39 -0.83 4.29
CA TYR A 120 -10.86 -0.62 2.92
C TYR A 120 -12.33 -0.29 2.97
N GLN A 121 -12.72 0.82 2.36
CA GLN A 121 -14.10 1.25 2.24
C GLN A 121 -14.46 1.47 0.78
N ASP A 122 -15.62 0.99 0.33
CA ASP A 122 -16.15 1.25 -1.02
C ASP A 122 -15.09 0.96 -2.10
N THR A 123 -14.33 -0.13 -1.93
CA THR A 123 -13.24 -0.55 -2.82
C THR A 123 -13.67 -1.80 -3.57
N VAL A 124 -13.95 -1.66 -4.87
CA VAL A 124 -14.54 -2.73 -5.69
C VAL A 124 -13.69 -3.99 -5.67
N ALA A 125 -12.39 -3.88 -5.97
CA ALA A 125 -11.47 -5.02 -5.94
C ALA A 125 -10.15 -4.67 -5.23
N PRO A 126 -10.02 -4.96 -3.92
CA PRO A 126 -8.74 -4.79 -3.22
C PRO A 126 -7.73 -5.90 -3.57
N GLU A 127 -7.99 -6.77 -4.55
CA GLU A 127 -7.24 -8.02 -4.80
C GLU A 127 -5.81 -7.86 -5.34
N GLY A 128 -4.96 -8.86 -5.04
CA GLY A 128 -3.61 -9.10 -5.58
C GLY A 128 -2.96 -10.35 -4.97
N ALA A 129 -1.80 -10.81 -5.46
CA ALA A 129 -1.01 -11.90 -4.83
C ALA A 129 -0.27 -11.51 -3.52
N ILE A 130 -1.05 -11.09 -2.53
CA ILE A 130 -0.60 -10.43 -1.30
C ILE A 130 -0.59 -11.46 -0.16
N TYR A 131 0.22 -11.26 0.89
CA TYR A 131 -0.17 -11.78 2.20
C TYR A 131 -1.15 -10.80 2.85
N ALA A 132 -2.43 -11.10 2.72
CA ALA A 132 -3.50 -10.40 3.42
C ALA A 132 -3.67 -11.06 4.79
N ALA A 133 -3.17 -10.40 5.84
CA ALA A 133 -3.20 -10.96 7.17
C ALA A 133 -4.65 -11.25 7.63
N THR A 134 -4.89 -12.48 8.10
CA THR A 134 -6.23 -12.98 8.50
C THR A 134 -6.34 -13.25 10.01
N ALA A 135 -5.65 -12.47 10.85
CA ALA A 135 -5.55 -12.69 12.31
C ALA A 135 -5.00 -14.08 12.69
N THR A 136 -4.09 -14.64 11.89
CA THR A 136 -3.42 -15.91 12.16
C THR A 136 -2.02 -15.71 12.75
N THR A 137 -1.47 -16.75 13.38
CA THR A 137 -0.14 -16.76 14.02
C THR A 137 1.03 -16.94 13.05
N GLU A 138 0.78 -17.05 11.74
CA GLU A 138 1.82 -17.36 10.75
C GLU A 138 2.93 -16.30 10.71
N CYS A 139 2.58 -15.02 10.88
CA CYS A 139 3.56 -13.94 10.94
C CYS A 139 4.56 -14.09 12.09
N SER A 140 4.21 -14.74 13.20
CA SER A 140 5.13 -14.91 14.32
C SER A 140 6.39 -15.70 13.91
N ASN A 141 6.24 -16.67 13.00
CA ASN A 141 7.36 -17.49 12.51
C ASN A 141 8.33 -16.72 11.61
N TYR A 142 7.84 -15.74 10.85
CA TYR A 142 8.63 -14.99 9.87
C TYR A 142 9.10 -13.63 10.37
N LEU A 143 8.26 -12.95 11.15
CA LEU A 143 8.43 -11.56 11.58
C LEU A 143 8.74 -11.44 13.07
N GLY A 144 8.55 -12.50 13.87
CA GLY A 144 8.69 -12.46 15.33
C GLY A 144 7.52 -11.77 16.05
N ARG A 145 6.43 -11.49 15.34
CA ARG A 145 5.22 -10.85 15.85
C ARG A 145 3.98 -11.30 15.07
N SER A 146 2.82 -11.21 15.70
CA SER A 146 1.54 -11.40 15.00
C SER A 146 1.30 -10.28 13.98
N CYS A 147 0.58 -10.62 12.90
CA CYS A 147 -0.01 -9.62 12.01
C CYS A 147 -1.43 -9.29 12.44
N LEU A 148 -1.94 -8.13 12.02
CA LEU A 148 -3.32 -7.72 12.31
C LEU A 148 -4.23 -7.81 11.08
N PRO A 149 -5.49 -8.23 11.26
CA PRO A 149 -6.42 -8.38 10.15
C PRO A 149 -6.73 -7.03 9.49
N ASN A 150 -7.02 -7.08 8.20
CA ASN A 150 -7.60 -5.95 7.47
C ASN A 150 -9.12 -5.94 7.64
N VAL A 151 -9.75 -4.77 7.50
CA VAL A 151 -11.22 -4.62 7.50
C VAL A 151 -11.69 -4.20 6.11
N LEU A 152 -12.75 -4.86 5.62
CA LEU A 152 -13.39 -4.59 4.34
C LEU A 152 -14.83 -4.11 4.61
N ASP A 153 -15.10 -2.83 4.36
CA ASP A 153 -16.42 -2.18 4.46
C ASP A 153 -16.93 -1.91 3.04
N LYS A 154 -18.06 -2.51 2.65
CA LYS A 154 -18.65 -2.40 1.29
C LYS A 154 -17.62 -2.58 0.17
N SER A 155 -16.70 -3.52 0.35
CA SER A 155 -15.56 -3.73 -0.54
C SER A 155 -15.52 -5.18 -1.02
N GLY A 156 -14.84 -5.42 -2.14
CA GLY A 156 -14.55 -6.77 -2.62
C GLY A 156 -13.63 -7.56 -1.67
N SER A 157 -13.41 -8.82 -1.98
CA SER A 157 -12.59 -9.71 -1.15
C SER A 157 -11.10 -9.35 -1.22
N LEU A 158 -10.37 -9.54 -0.11
CA LEU A 158 -8.91 -9.43 -0.07
C LEU A 158 -8.33 -10.77 0.40
N GLN A 159 -8.01 -11.64 -0.56
CA GLN A 159 -7.49 -12.98 -0.28
C GLN A 159 -5.97 -13.02 -0.37
N SER A 160 -5.35 -13.82 0.51
CA SER A 160 -3.93 -14.10 0.40
C SER A 160 -3.62 -14.97 -0.82
N ARG A 161 -2.60 -14.63 -1.61
CA ARG A 161 -2.02 -15.55 -2.62
C ARG A 161 -0.50 -15.58 -2.45
N SER A 162 0.08 -16.77 -2.44
CA SER A 162 1.51 -16.98 -2.19
C SER A 162 1.99 -16.34 -0.87
N GLY A 163 1.15 -16.40 0.16
CA GLY A 163 1.33 -15.73 1.44
C GLY A 163 2.66 -16.06 2.16
N ALA A 164 2.99 -17.35 2.26
CA ALA A 164 4.25 -17.81 2.84
C ALA A 164 5.47 -17.25 2.08
N THR A 165 5.41 -17.20 0.74
CA THR A 165 6.46 -16.58 -0.08
C THR A 165 6.61 -15.09 0.24
N ALA A 166 5.51 -14.35 0.31
CA ALA A 166 5.57 -12.94 0.69
C ALA A 166 6.18 -12.75 2.09
N LEU A 167 5.76 -13.53 3.10
CA LEU A 167 6.32 -13.47 4.44
C LEU A 167 7.81 -13.85 4.49
N SER A 168 8.23 -14.86 3.74
CA SER A 168 9.64 -15.23 3.62
C SER A 168 10.50 -14.09 3.04
N LYS A 169 9.97 -13.32 2.10
CA LYS A 169 10.64 -12.14 1.53
C LYS A 169 10.69 -10.98 2.52
N MET A 170 9.72 -10.88 3.44
CA MET A 170 9.73 -9.90 4.52
C MET A 170 10.71 -10.24 5.64
N LYS A 171 11.07 -11.52 5.79
CA LYS A 171 12.01 -11.97 6.82
C LYS A 171 13.35 -11.23 6.70
N GLY A 172 13.86 -10.73 7.82
CA GLY A 172 15.09 -9.94 7.87
C GLY A 172 14.93 -8.46 7.51
N ASN A 173 13.76 -8.03 7.03
CA ASN A 173 13.45 -6.61 6.91
C ASN A 173 13.09 -6.04 8.29
N THR A 174 14.05 -5.37 8.93
CA THR A 174 13.90 -4.84 10.29
C THR A 174 12.81 -3.77 10.40
N ALA A 175 12.51 -3.04 9.32
CA ALA A 175 11.43 -2.06 9.33
C ALA A 175 10.07 -2.76 9.49
N VAL A 176 9.91 -3.94 8.88
CA VAL A 176 8.68 -4.74 8.97
C VAL A 176 8.61 -5.49 10.30
N SER A 177 9.68 -6.17 10.71
CA SER A 177 9.65 -6.99 11.93
C SER A 177 9.50 -6.15 13.22
N LYS A 178 10.08 -4.94 13.26
CA LYS A 178 9.95 -4.02 14.41
C LYS A 178 8.69 -3.17 14.36
N PHE A 179 7.93 -3.18 13.27
CA PHE A 179 6.70 -2.40 13.17
C PHE A 179 5.63 -2.95 14.13
N SER A 180 4.94 -2.07 14.85
CA SER A 180 3.81 -2.44 15.69
C SER A 180 2.51 -2.03 14.99
N PRO A 181 1.84 -2.94 14.27
CA PRO A 181 0.58 -2.62 13.62
C PRO A 181 -0.50 -2.36 14.66
N ARG A 182 -1.46 -1.51 14.31
CA ARG A 182 -2.67 -1.23 15.10
C ARG A 182 -3.88 -1.93 14.47
N ALA A 183 -4.95 -2.10 15.26
CA ALA A 183 -6.21 -2.59 14.71
C ALA A 183 -6.69 -1.67 13.58
N ALA A 184 -7.19 -2.26 12.50
CA ALA A 184 -7.74 -1.50 11.38
C ALA A 184 -8.87 -0.59 11.87
N LYS A 185 -8.84 0.67 11.46
CA LYS A 185 -9.80 1.68 11.91
C LYS A 185 -10.28 2.51 10.73
N LYS A 186 -11.58 2.75 10.68
CA LYS A 186 -12.18 3.77 9.82
C LYS A 186 -11.72 5.14 10.30
N LEU A 187 -11.07 5.89 9.44
CA LEU A 187 -10.56 7.22 9.76
C LEU A 187 -11.34 8.27 8.98
N VAL A 188 -11.40 9.48 9.53
CA VAL A 188 -11.91 10.65 8.81
C VAL A 188 -10.72 11.53 8.52
N LYS A 189 -10.63 12.08 7.32
CA LYS A 189 -9.58 13.04 6.99
C LYS A 189 -9.72 14.29 7.85
N THR A 190 -8.66 14.63 8.54
CA THR A 190 -8.53 15.84 9.35
C THR A 190 -7.17 16.47 9.07
N THR A 191 -6.97 17.71 9.49
CA THR A 191 -5.65 18.36 9.42
C THR A 191 -4.60 17.76 10.35
N LYS A 192 -4.95 16.74 11.15
CA LYS A 192 -4.09 16.12 12.19
C LYS A 192 -3.64 14.70 11.86
N ASN A 193 -4.09 14.09 10.77
CA ASN A 193 -3.85 12.66 10.52
C ASN A 193 -3.34 12.30 9.12
N PHE A 194 -3.66 13.08 8.07
CA PHE A 194 -3.21 12.79 6.71
C PHE A 194 -2.85 14.06 5.94
N GLY A 195 -1.75 14.00 5.21
CA GLY A 195 -1.29 15.04 4.30
C GLY A 195 -0.88 16.32 5.01
N ILE A 196 -0.90 17.43 4.27
CA ILE A 196 -0.49 18.73 4.79
C ILE A 196 -1.43 19.19 5.92
N GLY A 197 -0.87 19.77 6.98
CA GLY A 197 -1.63 20.18 8.15
C GLY A 197 -0.77 20.37 9.39
N VAL A 198 -1.40 20.25 10.56
CA VAL A 198 -0.69 20.34 11.85
C VAL A 198 -0.01 18.99 12.12
N ILE A 199 1.32 19.02 12.10
CA ILE A 199 2.18 17.87 12.41
C ILE A 199 2.54 17.99 13.90
N ASN A 200 2.16 17.00 14.70
CA ASN A 200 2.48 16.91 16.12
C ASN A 200 3.68 15.99 16.38
#